data_AF-A0A2A6J963-F1
#
_entry.id   AF-A0A2A6J963-F1
#
_cell.length_a   1.000
_cell.length_b   1.000
_cell.length_c   1.000
_cell.angle_alpha   90.00
_cell.angle_beta   90.00
_cell.angle_gamma   90.00
#
_symmetry.space_group_name_H-M   'P 1'
#
loop_
_entity.id
_entity.type
_entity.pdbx_description
1 polymer ?
#
loop_
_entity_poly.entity_id
_entity_poly.type
_entity_poly.pdbx_seq_one_letter_code
_entity_poly.pdbx_strand_id
1 'polypeptide(L)'
;MSKAQDWNLLARDAVTLTAENMSRMVKGLPFKAKLALRGLLHMQHGSLAVTLPDGRRLLVEGQKAGPKAALSLHNWNLAYRALTSGTIGVAETYMDGDWDSPDTTAFLELFLVNGEAAFSYAHGKSGIGRLFERVRHWMNANTRTGSKRNISAHYDLGNDFYRQWLDPSMTYSSALYSTGANDLQSAQNAKYRALAEATGIGPGDHVLEIGCGWGGFAEFAAGELNCKVTGLTISREQLAFAEERIRKAGLGDRVEFRFQDYRDETGLYDRIVSIEMFEAVGEKYWPSYFSKLRQCLKPGGKAGLQIITIKPESFDQYRSNPDFIQKYVFPGGMLPTRNHLAELAGKVDLSLVRDFSFGLDYARTLAEWRERFWSVWERIRPMGFDERFKRLWEFYLFYCEAGFRARNIDVRQVVFSRS
;
A
#
# COMPACT_ATOMS: atom_id res chain seq x y z
N MET A 1 15.01 20.80 3.67
CA MET A 1 14.10 21.77 4.31
C MET A 1 12.93 20.97 4.86
N SER A 2 12.42 21.30 6.05
CA SER A 2 11.38 20.44 6.65
C SER A 2 10.02 20.69 5.97
N LYS A 3 9.20 19.65 5.80
CA LYS A 3 7.85 19.73 5.19
C LYS A 3 6.98 20.86 5.78
N ALA A 4 7.17 21.17 7.07
CA ALA A 4 6.48 22.26 7.76
C ALA A 4 6.93 23.67 7.30
N GLN A 5 8.18 23.84 6.89
CA GLN A 5 8.69 25.10 6.34
C GLN A 5 8.09 25.40 4.95
N ASP A 6 7.88 24.36 4.14
CA ASP A 6 7.33 24.50 2.78
C ASP A 6 5.82 24.79 2.78
N TRP A 7 5.06 24.19 3.71
CA TRP A 7 3.63 24.52 3.89
C TRP A 7 3.43 25.98 4.32
N ASN A 8 4.19 26.45 5.32
CA ASN A 8 4.09 27.82 5.81
C ASN A 8 4.39 28.83 4.70
N LEU A 9 5.37 28.55 3.83
CA LEU A 9 5.71 29.41 2.69
C LEU A 9 4.57 29.49 1.66
N LEU A 10 3.93 28.36 1.37
CA LEU A 10 2.82 28.30 0.41
C LEU A 10 1.52 28.90 0.97
N ALA A 11 1.28 28.78 2.28
CA ALA A 11 0.07 29.28 2.94
C ALA A 11 0.13 30.80 3.27
N ARG A 12 1.33 31.37 3.48
CA ARG A 12 1.50 32.74 4.01
C ARG A 12 0.83 33.84 3.18
N ASP A 13 0.82 33.71 1.86
CA ASP A 13 0.27 34.71 0.93
C ASP A 13 -0.98 34.20 0.19
N ALA A 14 -1.56 33.09 0.66
CA ALA A 14 -2.72 32.50 0.02
C ALA A 14 -4.01 33.20 0.43
N VAL A 15 -4.89 33.46 -0.54
CA VAL A 15 -6.22 33.99 -0.25
C VAL A 15 -7.12 32.85 0.20
N THR A 16 -7.67 32.93 1.42
CA THR A 16 -8.64 31.94 1.90
C THR A 16 -9.88 31.93 1.00
N LEU A 17 -10.16 30.79 0.38
CA LEU A 17 -11.29 30.59 -0.51
C LEU A 17 -12.56 30.41 0.31
N THR A 18 -13.57 31.23 0.06
CA THR A 18 -14.88 31.18 0.74
C THR A 18 -15.99 31.19 -0.29
N ALA A 19 -17.21 30.82 0.11
CA ALA A 19 -18.37 30.90 -0.77
C ALA A 19 -18.59 32.32 -1.34
N GLU A 20 -18.27 33.36 -0.55
CA GLU A 20 -18.43 34.77 -0.91
C GLU A 20 -17.43 35.22 -1.98
N ASN A 21 -16.17 34.83 -1.86
CA ASN A 21 -15.13 35.26 -2.79
C ASN A 21 -14.93 34.30 -3.98
N MET A 22 -15.61 33.14 -3.98
CA MET A 22 -15.44 32.07 -4.95
C MET A 22 -15.58 32.54 -6.40
N SER A 23 -16.63 33.30 -6.71
CA SER A 23 -16.93 33.79 -8.07
C SER A 23 -15.80 34.67 -8.64
N ARG A 24 -15.20 35.50 -7.78
CA ARG A 24 -14.05 36.34 -8.09
C ARG A 24 -12.79 35.50 -8.25
N MET A 25 -12.51 34.62 -7.31
CA MET A 25 -11.27 33.83 -7.27
C MET A 25 -11.15 32.83 -8.43
N VAL A 26 -12.26 32.38 -9.00
CA VAL A 26 -12.23 31.46 -10.15
C VAL A 26 -12.49 32.11 -11.51
N LYS A 27 -12.53 33.45 -11.57
CA LYS A 27 -12.65 34.18 -12.83
C LYS A 27 -11.47 33.82 -13.75
N GLY A 28 -11.77 33.60 -15.04
CA GLY A 28 -10.80 33.19 -16.06
C GLY A 28 -10.42 31.70 -16.05
N LEU A 29 -10.82 30.92 -15.05
CA LEU A 29 -10.43 29.51 -14.96
C LEU A 29 -11.26 28.60 -15.88
N PRO A 30 -10.68 27.47 -16.36
CA PRO A 30 -11.43 26.45 -17.07
C PRO A 30 -12.61 25.91 -16.25
N PHE A 31 -13.69 25.48 -16.92
CA PHE A 31 -14.91 25.03 -16.25
C PHE A 31 -14.67 23.91 -15.22
N LYS A 32 -13.85 22.91 -15.57
CA LYS A 32 -13.53 21.80 -14.66
C LYS A 32 -12.70 22.23 -13.45
N ALA A 33 -11.78 23.17 -13.62
CA ALA A 33 -11.03 23.76 -12.51
C ALA A 33 -11.95 24.51 -11.55
N LYS A 34 -12.92 25.29 -12.08
CA LYS A 34 -13.97 25.93 -11.26
C LYS A 34 -14.75 24.91 -10.46
N LEU A 35 -15.14 23.79 -11.07
CA LEU A 35 -15.90 22.74 -10.39
C LEU A 35 -15.08 22.05 -9.29
N ALA A 36 -13.81 21.72 -9.56
CA ALA A 36 -12.91 21.12 -8.58
C ALA A 36 -12.72 22.04 -7.36
N LEU A 37 -12.42 23.33 -7.60
CA LEU A 37 -12.26 24.32 -6.51
C LEU A 37 -13.56 24.54 -5.73
N ARG A 38 -14.74 24.45 -6.37
CA ARG A 38 -16.03 24.48 -5.66
C ARG A 38 -16.20 23.25 -4.76
N GLY A 39 -15.81 22.08 -5.25
CA GLY A 39 -15.82 20.85 -4.47
C GLY A 39 -14.99 20.95 -3.19
N LEU A 40 -13.82 21.61 -3.27
CA LEU A 40 -12.95 21.81 -2.11
C LEU A 40 -13.58 22.63 -0.99
N LEU A 41 -14.53 23.54 -1.26
CA LEU A 41 -15.25 24.28 -0.21
C LEU A 41 -16.08 23.38 0.71
N HIS A 42 -16.32 22.13 0.32
CA HIS A 42 -17.00 21.14 1.16
C HIS A 42 -16.06 20.31 2.03
N MET A 43 -14.75 20.52 1.93
CA MET A 43 -13.75 19.88 2.79
C MET A 43 -14.08 20.14 4.27
N GLN A 44 -14.13 19.08 5.06
CA GLN A 44 -14.49 19.12 6.48
C GLN A 44 -13.26 19.12 7.37
N HIS A 45 -12.20 18.43 6.97
CA HIS A 45 -11.00 18.21 7.78
C HIS A 45 -9.77 18.83 7.11
N GLY A 46 -8.91 19.46 7.91
CA GLY A 46 -7.58 19.89 7.48
C GLY A 46 -7.56 21.18 6.65
N SER A 47 -6.46 21.41 5.95
CA SER A 47 -6.26 22.60 5.12
C SER A 47 -5.50 22.27 3.86
N LEU A 48 -5.85 22.91 2.74
CA LEU A 48 -5.18 22.74 1.45
C LEU A 48 -4.76 24.11 0.90
N ALA A 49 -3.45 24.33 0.81
CA ALA A 49 -2.89 25.45 0.03
C ALA A 49 -2.75 25.02 -1.44
N VAL A 50 -3.24 25.82 -2.38
CA VAL A 50 -3.17 25.52 -3.82
C VAL A 50 -2.52 26.69 -4.55
N THR A 51 -1.41 26.42 -5.23
CA THR A 51 -0.82 27.34 -6.22
C THR A 51 -1.36 26.98 -7.60
N LEU A 52 -2.07 27.91 -8.23
CA LEU A 52 -2.63 27.75 -9.58
C LEU A 52 -1.57 28.01 -10.66
N PRO A 53 -1.75 27.51 -11.90
CA PRO A 53 -0.82 27.74 -13.00
C PRO A 53 -0.60 29.21 -13.37
N ASP A 54 -1.53 30.09 -13.01
CA ASP A 54 -1.40 31.55 -13.21
C ASP A 54 -0.79 32.29 -12.02
N GLY A 55 -0.23 31.56 -11.05
CA GLY A 55 0.47 32.10 -9.88
C GLY A 55 -0.44 32.48 -8.71
N ARG A 56 -1.77 32.45 -8.87
CA ARG A 56 -2.70 32.67 -7.75
C ARG A 56 -2.51 31.60 -6.68
N ARG A 57 -2.50 32.01 -5.42
CA ARG A 57 -2.45 31.13 -4.25
C ARG A 57 -3.77 31.16 -3.50
N LEU A 58 -4.35 29.99 -3.31
CA LEU A 58 -5.62 29.79 -2.60
C LEU A 58 -5.40 28.95 -1.36
N LEU A 59 -6.12 29.25 -0.28
CA LEU A 59 -6.16 28.40 0.91
C LEU A 59 -7.59 27.92 1.13
N VAL A 60 -7.78 26.61 1.28
CA VAL A 60 -9.06 26.03 1.66
C VAL A 60 -8.92 25.43 3.05
N GLU A 61 -9.85 25.76 3.94
CA GLU A 61 -9.84 25.28 5.33
C GLU A 61 -11.10 24.49 5.63
N GLY A 62 -10.92 23.30 6.20
CA GLY A 62 -11.99 22.53 6.80
C GLY A 62 -12.35 23.06 8.18
N GLN A 63 -13.54 22.69 8.66
CA GLN A 63 -14.03 23.10 9.98
C GLN A 63 -13.39 22.31 11.13
N LYS A 64 -12.81 21.15 10.83
CA LYS A 64 -12.21 20.22 11.79
C LYS A 64 -10.71 20.10 11.55
N ALA A 65 -9.97 19.77 12.61
CA ALA A 65 -8.56 19.43 12.51
C ALA A 65 -8.33 18.27 11.52
N GLY A 66 -7.19 18.29 10.84
CA GLY A 66 -6.81 17.29 9.85
C GLY A 66 -5.46 17.63 9.20
N PRO A 67 -5.07 16.90 8.14
CA PRO A 67 -3.82 17.11 7.44
C PRO A 67 -3.70 18.53 6.89
N LYS A 68 -2.47 19.06 6.90
CA LYS A 68 -2.12 20.32 6.23
C LYS A 68 -1.37 19.98 4.96
N ALA A 69 -2.03 20.15 3.83
CA ALA A 69 -1.49 19.80 2.52
C ALA A 69 -1.21 21.06 1.69
N ALA A 70 -0.32 20.91 0.72
CA ALA A 70 -0.10 21.90 -0.32
C ALA A 70 -0.08 21.22 -1.69
N LEU A 71 -0.47 21.95 -2.73
CA LEU A 71 -0.53 21.50 -4.11
C LEU A 71 -0.06 22.63 -5.03
N SER A 72 0.90 22.34 -5.91
CA SER A 72 1.29 23.23 -7.00
C SER A 72 0.82 22.65 -8.33
N LEU A 73 -0.03 23.38 -9.04
CA LEU A 73 -0.52 23.01 -10.35
C LEU A 73 0.35 23.64 -11.43
N HIS A 74 0.91 22.83 -12.33
CA HIS A 74 1.63 23.31 -13.51
C HIS A 74 0.69 23.55 -14.69
N ASN A 75 -0.44 22.83 -14.72
CA ASN A 75 -1.50 23.00 -15.69
C ASN A 75 -2.86 22.55 -15.12
N TRP A 76 -3.89 22.47 -15.97
CA TRP A 76 -5.26 22.14 -15.57
C TRP A 76 -5.63 20.66 -15.70
N ASN A 77 -4.70 19.80 -16.08
CA ASN A 77 -4.97 18.38 -16.34
C ASN A 77 -5.40 17.64 -15.08
N LEU A 78 -4.81 17.95 -13.90
CA LEU A 78 -5.26 17.34 -12.63
C LEU A 78 -6.75 17.58 -12.41
N ALA A 79 -7.22 18.83 -12.53
CA ALA A 79 -8.64 19.14 -12.34
C ALA A 79 -9.53 18.42 -13.37
N TYR A 80 -9.07 18.28 -14.61
CA TYR A 80 -9.79 17.53 -15.63
C TYR A 80 -9.85 16.03 -15.33
N ARG A 81 -8.70 15.40 -15.04
CA ARG A 81 -8.53 13.94 -14.93
C ARG A 81 -8.95 13.40 -13.57
N ALA A 82 -8.86 14.18 -12.50
CA ALA A 82 -9.45 13.81 -11.21
C ALA A 82 -10.98 13.65 -11.34
N LEU A 83 -11.64 14.52 -12.12
CA LEU A 83 -13.08 14.41 -12.36
C LEU A 83 -13.41 13.24 -13.29
N THR A 84 -12.69 13.05 -14.41
CA THR A 84 -13.04 12.02 -15.42
C THR A 84 -12.50 10.63 -15.18
N SER A 85 -11.43 10.51 -14.40
CA SER A 85 -10.65 9.28 -14.26
C SER A 85 -10.32 8.98 -12.78
N GLY A 86 -10.94 9.72 -11.85
CA GLY A 86 -10.82 9.50 -10.42
C GLY A 86 -9.37 9.50 -9.91
N THR A 87 -9.09 8.58 -8.98
CA THR A 87 -7.77 8.40 -8.35
C THR A 87 -6.68 8.04 -9.36
N ILE A 88 -7.01 7.27 -10.40
CA ILE A 88 -6.07 6.96 -11.50
C ILE A 88 -5.67 8.24 -12.23
N GLY A 89 -6.62 9.14 -12.50
CA GLY A 89 -6.33 10.43 -13.12
C GLY A 89 -5.42 11.32 -12.27
N VAL A 90 -5.61 11.32 -10.95
CA VAL A 90 -4.72 12.02 -10.01
C VAL A 90 -3.30 11.47 -10.08
N ALA A 91 -3.15 10.14 -10.09
CA ALA A 91 -1.85 9.49 -10.18
C ALA A 91 -1.14 9.73 -11.52
N GLU A 92 -1.87 9.55 -12.64
CA GLU A 92 -1.29 9.72 -13.97
C GLU A 92 -0.84 11.16 -14.22
N THR A 93 -1.58 12.15 -13.73
CA THR A 93 -1.17 13.56 -13.82
C THR A 93 0.01 13.88 -12.91
N TYR A 94 0.18 13.19 -11.78
CA TYR A 94 1.41 13.27 -11.00
C TYR A 94 2.57 12.71 -11.83
N MET A 95 2.43 11.51 -12.42
CA MET A 95 3.45 10.88 -13.26
C MET A 95 3.81 11.71 -14.50
N ASP A 96 2.85 12.43 -15.07
CA ASP A 96 3.01 13.33 -16.21
C ASP A 96 3.71 14.67 -15.82
N GLY A 97 3.88 14.94 -14.52
CA GLY A 97 4.47 16.19 -14.03
C GLY A 97 3.52 17.39 -14.05
N ASP A 98 2.20 17.15 -14.16
CA ASP A 98 1.19 18.20 -14.22
C ASP A 98 1.00 18.94 -12.88
N TRP A 99 1.44 18.32 -11.79
CA TRP A 99 1.41 18.89 -10.45
C TRP A 99 2.48 18.26 -9.54
N ASP A 100 2.81 18.98 -8.47
CA ASP A 100 3.62 18.48 -7.38
C ASP A 100 3.13 18.97 -6.02
N SER A 101 3.76 18.47 -4.97
CA SER A 101 3.52 18.86 -3.60
C SER A 101 4.82 18.71 -2.80
N PRO A 102 5.10 19.62 -1.84
CA PRO A 102 6.18 19.39 -0.87
C PRO A 102 5.90 18.20 0.05
N ASP A 103 4.62 17.80 0.19
CA ASP A 103 4.23 16.59 0.91
C ASP A 103 3.02 15.93 0.23
N THR A 104 3.30 15.13 -0.81
CA THR A 104 2.27 14.36 -1.52
C THR A 104 1.54 13.39 -0.59
N THR A 105 2.18 12.85 0.48
CA THR A 105 1.48 12.03 1.48
C THR A 105 0.36 12.84 2.14
N ALA A 106 0.66 14.04 2.63
CA ALA A 106 -0.33 14.89 3.30
C ALA A 106 -1.47 15.29 2.36
N PHE A 107 -1.17 15.55 1.09
CA PHE A 107 -2.17 15.77 0.05
C PHE A 107 -3.11 14.58 -0.07
N LEU A 108 -2.59 13.37 -0.29
CA LEU A 108 -3.41 12.16 -0.44
C LEU A 108 -4.19 11.82 0.85
N GLU A 109 -3.55 11.97 2.01
CA GLU A 109 -4.16 11.76 3.34
C GLU A 109 -5.36 12.69 3.54
N LEU A 110 -5.25 13.97 3.13
CA LEU A 110 -6.33 14.94 3.22
C LEU A 110 -7.59 14.48 2.47
N PHE A 111 -7.44 13.94 1.26
CA PHE A 111 -8.60 13.46 0.49
C PHE A 111 -9.18 12.17 1.07
N LEU A 112 -8.35 11.29 1.64
CA LEU A 112 -8.83 10.08 2.32
C LEU A 112 -9.69 10.43 3.55
N VAL A 113 -9.23 11.33 4.43
CA VAL A 113 -10.00 11.70 5.64
C VAL A 113 -11.27 12.50 5.34
N ASN A 114 -11.36 13.11 4.15
CA ASN A 114 -12.56 13.79 3.67
C ASN A 114 -13.47 12.90 2.80
N GLY A 115 -13.05 11.67 2.48
CA GLY A 115 -13.81 10.72 1.66
C GLY A 115 -15.14 10.28 2.30
N GLU A 116 -15.17 10.09 3.63
CA GLU A 116 -16.39 9.72 4.38
C GLU A 116 -17.47 10.83 4.32
N ALA A 117 -17.05 12.11 4.30
CA ALA A 117 -17.95 13.25 4.15
C ALA A 117 -18.52 13.35 2.72
N ALA A 118 -17.72 12.99 1.71
CA ALA A 118 -18.17 12.91 0.33
C ALA A 118 -19.18 11.76 0.11
N PHE A 119 -18.98 10.61 0.77
CA PHE A 119 -19.89 9.46 0.71
C PHE A 119 -21.24 9.74 1.37
N SER A 120 -21.22 10.40 2.54
CA SER A 120 -22.43 10.83 3.26
C SER A 120 -23.23 11.92 2.52
N TYR A 121 -22.55 12.80 1.76
CA TYR A 121 -23.21 13.77 0.89
C TYR A 121 -23.80 13.15 -0.38
N ALA A 122 -23.10 12.19 -1.00
CA ALA A 122 -23.61 11.41 -2.13
C ALA A 122 -24.93 10.67 -1.80
N HIS A 123 -25.09 10.26 -0.54
CA HIS A 123 -26.27 9.56 -0.01
C HIS A 123 -27.27 10.47 0.71
N GLY A 124 -27.08 11.80 0.69
CA GLY A 124 -28.02 12.76 1.29
C GLY A 124 -29.35 12.85 0.51
N LYS A 125 -30.46 13.13 1.22
CA LYS A 125 -31.84 13.24 0.68
C LYS A 125 -32.09 14.36 -0.36
N SER A 126 -31.05 15.00 -0.89
CA SER A 126 -31.18 16.05 -1.92
C SER A 126 -30.83 15.50 -3.31
N GLY A 127 -31.64 15.82 -4.32
CA GLY A 127 -31.50 15.30 -5.70
C GLY A 127 -30.15 15.57 -6.38
N ILE A 128 -29.30 16.44 -5.83
CA ILE A 128 -27.95 16.75 -6.33
C ILE A 128 -26.95 15.63 -6.01
N GLY A 129 -27.09 14.94 -4.88
CA GLY A 129 -26.24 13.78 -4.52
C GLY A 129 -26.39 12.62 -5.50
N ARG A 130 -27.62 12.37 -5.98
CA ARG A 130 -27.92 11.38 -7.02
C ARG A 130 -27.36 11.75 -8.40
N LEU A 131 -27.26 13.04 -8.73
CA LEU A 131 -26.64 13.49 -9.97
C LEU A 131 -25.11 13.33 -9.91
N PHE A 132 -24.51 13.63 -8.76
CA PHE A 132 -23.09 13.36 -8.50
C PHE A 132 -22.77 11.86 -8.54
N GLU A 133 -23.60 11.01 -7.94
CA GLU A 133 -23.52 9.55 -8.03
C GLU A 133 -23.65 9.06 -9.47
N ARG A 134 -24.59 9.61 -10.27
CA ARG A 134 -24.76 9.26 -11.69
C ARG A 134 -23.60 9.71 -12.56
N VAL A 135 -23.08 10.92 -12.33
CA VAL A 135 -21.91 11.46 -13.03
C VAL A 135 -20.66 10.67 -12.62
N ARG A 136 -20.50 10.35 -11.34
CA ARG A 136 -19.46 9.46 -10.82
C ARG A 136 -19.58 8.06 -11.43
N HIS A 137 -20.76 7.46 -11.50
CA HIS A 137 -20.98 6.15 -12.14
C HIS A 137 -20.71 6.20 -13.65
N TRP A 138 -21.06 7.30 -14.31
CA TRP A 138 -20.80 7.50 -15.74
C TRP A 138 -19.32 7.77 -16.05
N MET A 139 -18.59 8.39 -15.12
CA MET A 139 -17.13 8.60 -15.20
C MET A 139 -16.32 7.39 -14.70
N ASN A 140 -16.88 6.60 -13.77
CA ASN A 140 -16.38 5.31 -13.30
C ASN A 140 -16.71 4.18 -14.27
N ALA A 141 -17.47 4.45 -15.35
CA ALA A 141 -17.46 3.61 -16.53
C ALA A 141 -16.10 3.75 -17.21
N ASN A 142 -15.06 3.21 -16.55
CA ASN A 142 -13.77 2.93 -17.12
C ASN A 142 -14.05 2.09 -18.36
N THR A 143 -14.10 2.74 -19.51
CA THR A 143 -14.30 2.04 -20.77
C THR A 143 -13.14 1.07 -20.91
N ARG A 144 -13.50 -0.20 -21.16
CA ARG A 144 -12.60 -1.36 -21.37
C ARG A 144 -11.47 -1.08 -22.37
N THR A 145 -11.60 -0.02 -23.18
CA THR A 145 -10.68 0.48 -24.19
C THR A 145 -9.50 1.30 -23.64
N GLY A 146 -9.63 1.97 -22.48
CA GLY A 146 -8.55 2.78 -21.90
C GLY A 146 -7.55 2.00 -21.04
N SER A 147 -7.90 0.78 -20.60
CA SER A 147 -7.12 -0.03 -19.66
C SER A 147 -6.09 -0.96 -20.33
N LYS A 148 -5.95 -0.91 -21.66
CA LYS A 148 -5.12 -1.86 -22.43
C LYS A 148 -3.66 -1.44 -22.62
N ARG A 149 -3.23 -0.31 -22.06
CA ARG A 149 -1.85 0.16 -22.17
C ARG A 149 -1.30 0.46 -20.79
N ASN A 150 -0.17 -0.16 -20.48
CA ASN A 150 0.60 -0.15 -19.23
C ASN A 150 0.25 -1.29 -18.29
N ILE A 151 0.76 -2.49 -18.62
CA ILE A 151 0.78 -3.66 -17.75
C ILE A 151 2.25 -4.06 -17.56
N SER A 152 2.59 -4.39 -16.30
CA SER A 152 3.75 -5.16 -15.81
C SER A 152 5.17 -4.59 -15.93
N ALA A 153 5.43 -3.41 -15.36
CA ALA A 153 6.83 -3.02 -15.05
C ALA A 153 7.31 -3.56 -13.68
N HIS A 154 6.42 -3.77 -12.71
CA HIS A 154 6.78 -4.02 -11.30
C HIS A 154 7.51 -5.34 -11.03
N TYR A 155 7.21 -6.38 -11.82
CA TYR A 155 7.83 -7.71 -11.67
C TYR A 155 9.10 -7.89 -12.51
N ASP A 156 9.41 -6.94 -13.41
CA ASP A 156 10.61 -6.97 -14.26
C ASP A 156 11.74 -6.05 -13.73
N LEU A 157 11.59 -5.47 -12.53
CA LEU A 157 12.58 -4.55 -11.97
C LEU A 157 13.86 -5.27 -11.50
N GLY A 158 13.78 -6.58 -11.27
CA GLY A 158 14.89 -7.45 -10.91
C GLY A 158 15.54 -7.15 -9.56
N ASN A 159 16.39 -8.06 -9.10
CA ASN A 159 17.07 -7.95 -7.80
C ASN A 159 17.94 -6.69 -7.65
N ASP A 160 18.53 -6.20 -8.75
CA ASP A 160 19.47 -5.07 -8.72
C ASP A 160 18.80 -3.74 -8.41
N PHE A 161 17.55 -3.57 -8.83
CA PHE A 161 16.73 -2.41 -8.47
C PHE A 161 16.39 -2.40 -6.98
N TYR A 162 15.80 -3.50 -6.47
CA TYR A 162 15.37 -3.60 -5.08
C TYR A 162 16.54 -3.48 -4.10
N ARG A 163 17.72 -4.03 -4.44
CA ARG A 163 18.93 -3.95 -3.60
C ARG A 163 19.43 -2.52 -3.39
N GLN A 164 19.10 -1.56 -4.27
CA GLN A 164 19.57 -0.19 -4.09
C GLN A 164 18.93 0.51 -2.88
N TRP A 165 17.66 0.21 -2.58
CA TRP A 165 16.87 1.00 -1.62
C TRP A 165 16.17 0.19 -0.54
N LEU A 166 16.03 -1.14 -0.67
CA LEU A 166 15.66 -1.98 0.47
C LEU A 166 16.79 -2.02 1.50
N ASP A 167 16.48 -2.50 2.71
CA ASP A 167 17.49 -2.82 3.71
C ASP A 167 18.26 -4.10 3.32
N PRO A 168 19.40 -4.42 3.98
CA PRO A 168 20.21 -5.58 3.64
C PRO A 168 19.46 -6.93 3.67
N SER A 169 18.36 -7.04 4.43
CA SER A 169 17.52 -8.25 4.45
C SER A 169 16.72 -8.43 3.16
N MET A 170 16.73 -7.47 2.22
CA MET A 170 15.96 -7.50 0.97
C MET A 170 14.47 -7.73 1.25
N THR A 171 13.94 -7.09 2.28
CA THR A 171 12.56 -7.35 2.72
C THR A 171 11.62 -6.31 2.16
N TYR A 172 10.77 -6.74 1.21
CA TYR A 172 9.74 -5.90 0.62
C TYR A 172 8.37 -6.18 1.27
N SER A 173 8.30 -5.93 2.58
CA SER A 173 7.09 -6.00 3.41
C SER A 173 7.16 -4.93 4.51
N SER A 174 6.05 -4.63 5.18
CA SER A 174 6.03 -3.76 6.36
C SER A 174 7.04 -4.21 7.40
N ALA A 175 7.77 -3.26 8.00
CA ALA A 175 8.60 -3.49 9.18
C ALA A 175 7.79 -3.21 10.47
N LEU A 176 8.33 -3.60 11.63
CA LEU A 176 7.70 -3.37 12.94
C LEU A 176 8.61 -2.49 13.81
N TYR A 177 8.22 -1.24 14.02
CA TYR A 177 8.99 -0.24 14.78
C TYR A 177 8.50 -0.06 16.22
N SER A 178 7.23 -0.33 16.47
CA SER A 178 6.54 -0.16 17.75
C SER A 178 7.12 -1.01 18.91
N THR A 179 8.05 -1.91 18.61
CA THR A 179 8.85 -2.69 19.58
C THR A 179 10.12 -1.97 20.04
N GLY A 180 10.39 -0.76 19.55
CA GLY A 180 11.57 0.04 19.90
C GLY A 180 12.72 -0.04 18.89
N ALA A 181 12.47 -0.54 17.67
CA ALA A 181 13.47 -0.55 16.60
C ALA A 181 13.78 0.87 16.09
N ASN A 182 15.07 1.13 15.83
CA ASN A 182 15.57 2.47 15.51
C ASN A 182 15.78 2.70 14.01
N ASP A 183 15.90 1.63 13.23
CA ASP A 183 16.18 1.64 11.80
C ASP A 183 15.39 0.54 11.07
N LEU A 184 15.29 0.61 9.74
CA LEU A 184 14.53 -0.36 8.95
C LEU A 184 15.00 -1.81 9.14
N GLN A 185 16.30 -2.07 9.23
CA GLN A 185 16.81 -3.44 9.34
C GLN A 185 16.44 -4.05 10.70
N SER A 186 16.65 -3.30 11.80
CA SER A 186 16.23 -3.75 13.12
C SER A 186 14.71 -3.90 13.23
N ALA A 187 13.93 -3.06 12.53
CA ALA A 187 12.47 -3.17 12.47
C ALA A 187 11.98 -4.38 11.65
N GLN A 188 12.69 -4.75 10.58
CA GLN A 188 12.39 -5.98 9.82
C GLN A 188 12.66 -7.24 10.65
N ASN A 189 13.78 -7.26 11.40
CA ASN A 189 14.08 -8.35 12.32
C ASN A 189 13.07 -8.43 13.47
N ALA A 190 12.67 -7.29 14.04
CA ALA A 190 11.64 -7.24 15.08
C ALA A 190 10.29 -7.79 14.59
N LYS A 191 9.91 -7.49 13.34
CA LYS A 191 8.72 -8.04 12.69
C LYS A 191 8.79 -9.57 12.58
N TYR A 192 9.92 -10.12 12.12
CA TYR A 192 10.11 -11.57 12.02
C TYR A 192 10.00 -12.25 13.38
N ARG A 193 10.65 -11.68 14.39
CA ARG A 193 10.60 -12.17 15.77
C ARG A 193 9.18 -12.17 16.32
N ALA A 194 8.45 -11.05 16.17
CA ALA A 194 7.07 -10.94 16.63
C ALA A 194 6.15 -11.99 15.98
N LEU A 195 6.29 -12.24 14.68
CA LEU A 195 5.50 -13.25 13.98
C LEU A 195 5.85 -14.66 14.44
N ALA A 196 7.14 -14.96 14.58
CA ALA A 196 7.61 -16.27 15.01
C ALA A 196 7.18 -16.60 16.44
N GLU A 197 7.30 -15.65 17.37
CA GLU A 197 6.84 -15.79 18.75
C GLU A 197 5.32 -15.99 18.81
N ALA A 198 4.56 -15.16 18.08
CA ALA A 198 3.11 -15.28 18.00
C ALA A 198 2.64 -16.65 17.45
N THR A 199 3.40 -17.18 16.49
CA THR A 199 3.14 -18.48 15.86
C THR A 199 3.67 -19.64 16.70
N GLY A 200 4.50 -19.37 17.71
CA GLY A 200 5.11 -20.37 18.58
C GLY A 200 6.11 -21.25 17.84
N ILE A 201 6.92 -20.64 16.97
CA ILE A 201 8.04 -21.31 16.30
C ILE A 201 9.18 -21.47 17.30
N GLY A 202 9.69 -22.69 17.43
CA GLY A 202 10.83 -23.00 18.29
C GLY A 202 11.83 -23.98 17.67
N PRO A 203 12.86 -24.36 18.45
CA PRO A 203 13.88 -25.30 18.01
C PRO A 203 13.28 -26.63 17.58
N GLY A 204 13.72 -27.15 16.43
CA GLY A 204 13.29 -28.44 15.90
C GLY A 204 11.96 -28.44 15.14
N ASP A 205 11.16 -27.37 15.19
CA ASP A 205 9.97 -27.24 14.35
C ASP A 205 10.35 -27.29 12.86
N HIS A 206 9.48 -27.87 12.03
CA HIS A 206 9.54 -27.71 10.58
C HIS A 206 8.51 -26.68 10.12
N VAL A 207 9.01 -25.55 9.62
CA VAL A 207 8.23 -24.38 9.20
C VAL A 207 8.10 -24.36 7.68
N LEU A 208 6.87 -24.18 7.18
CA LEU A 208 6.63 -23.81 5.79
C LEU A 208 6.54 -22.29 5.68
N GLU A 209 7.34 -21.68 4.82
CA GLU A 209 7.21 -20.28 4.43
C GLU A 209 6.58 -20.18 3.03
N ILE A 210 5.35 -19.71 2.95
CA ILE A 210 4.64 -19.50 1.68
C ILE A 210 4.99 -18.10 1.16
N GLY A 211 5.64 -18.02 0.01
CA GLY A 211 6.11 -16.75 -0.56
C GLY A 211 7.38 -16.25 0.15
N CYS A 212 8.46 -17.05 0.11
CA CYS A 212 9.67 -16.78 0.88
C CYS A 212 10.50 -15.57 0.42
N GLY A 213 10.14 -14.97 -0.72
CA GLY A 213 10.87 -13.84 -1.30
C GLY A 213 12.35 -14.14 -1.44
N TRP A 214 13.20 -13.25 -0.92
CA TRP A 214 14.65 -13.41 -0.93
C TRP A 214 15.20 -14.26 0.24
N GLY A 215 14.35 -14.93 1.02
CA GLY A 215 14.75 -15.84 2.11
C GLY A 215 15.12 -15.17 3.44
N GLY A 216 14.70 -13.92 3.66
CA GLY A 216 15.07 -13.15 4.87
C GLY A 216 14.48 -13.73 6.15
N PHE A 217 13.22 -14.17 6.12
CA PHE A 217 12.60 -14.84 7.27
C PHE A 217 13.21 -16.22 7.50
N ALA A 218 13.45 -17.00 6.45
CA ALA A 218 14.08 -18.32 6.57
C ALA A 218 15.48 -18.25 7.21
N GLU A 219 16.31 -17.26 6.83
CA GLU A 219 17.61 -17.01 7.46
C GLU A 219 17.45 -16.69 8.95
N PHE A 220 16.53 -15.77 9.30
CA PHE A 220 16.21 -15.44 10.68
C PHE A 220 15.76 -16.68 11.48
N ALA A 221 14.76 -17.42 10.98
CA ALA A 221 14.16 -18.52 11.72
C ALA A 221 15.14 -19.69 11.92
N ALA A 222 15.89 -20.08 10.88
CA ALA A 222 16.85 -21.17 11.00
C ALA A 222 18.10 -20.80 11.82
N GLY A 223 18.54 -19.53 11.73
CA GLY A 223 19.70 -19.01 12.45
C GLY A 223 19.42 -18.73 13.93
N GLU A 224 18.34 -18.00 14.22
CA GLU A 224 18.02 -17.52 15.58
C GLU A 224 17.20 -18.53 16.39
N LEU A 225 16.27 -19.24 15.73
CA LEU A 225 15.31 -20.13 16.41
C LEU A 225 15.66 -21.61 16.26
N ASN A 226 16.68 -21.95 15.48
CA ASN A 226 17.15 -23.32 15.28
C ASN A 226 16.03 -24.28 14.79
N CYS A 227 15.16 -23.79 13.91
CA CYS A 227 14.12 -24.57 13.25
C CYS A 227 14.55 -24.97 11.82
N LYS A 228 13.79 -25.89 11.20
CA LYS A 228 13.89 -26.21 9.78
C LYS A 228 12.90 -25.37 8.99
N VAL A 229 13.28 -24.91 7.80
CA VAL A 229 12.41 -24.09 6.95
C VAL A 229 12.34 -24.68 5.54
N THR A 230 11.13 -24.86 5.02
CA THR A 230 10.88 -25.04 3.59
C THR A 230 10.23 -23.76 3.07
N GLY A 231 10.92 -23.02 2.20
CA GLY A 231 10.41 -21.79 1.61
C GLY A 231 9.95 -22.00 0.16
N LEU A 232 8.76 -21.52 -0.18
CA LEU A 232 8.20 -21.63 -1.53
C LEU A 232 8.23 -20.26 -2.22
N THR A 233 8.67 -20.25 -3.48
CA THR A 233 8.58 -19.07 -4.35
C THR A 233 8.26 -19.46 -5.79
N ILE A 234 7.59 -18.56 -6.51
CA ILE A 234 7.32 -18.66 -7.94
C ILE A 234 8.26 -17.79 -8.78
N SER A 235 9.26 -17.15 -8.16
CA SER A 235 10.28 -16.35 -8.85
C SER A 235 11.63 -17.06 -8.82
N ARG A 236 12.20 -17.31 -10.01
CA ARG A 236 13.53 -17.91 -10.14
C ARG A 236 14.63 -17.00 -9.64
N GLU A 237 14.49 -15.69 -9.79
CA GLU A 237 15.46 -14.70 -9.32
C GLU A 237 15.49 -14.61 -7.79
N GLN A 238 14.31 -14.70 -7.15
CA GLN A 238 14.18 -14.76 -5.70
C GLN A 238 14.75 -16.07 -5.16
N LEU A 239 14.43 -17.20 -5.81
CA LEU A 239 14.97 -18.50 -5.43
C LEU A 239 16.50 -18.51 -5.44
N ALA A 240 17.12 -18.11 -6.56
CA ALA A 240 18.58 -18.11 -6.69
C ALA A 240 19.24 -17.18 -5.66
N PHE A 241 18.62 -16.03 -5.37
CA PHE A 241 19.10 -15.14 -4.32
C PHE A 241 19.00 -15.79 -2.93
N ALA A 242 17.86 -16.39 -2.62
CA ALA A 242 17.58 -16.99 -1.32
C ALA A 242 18.52 -18.17 -1.03
N GLU A 243 18.74 -19.05 -2.02
CA GLU A 243 19.69 -20.16 -1.94
C GLU A 243 21.11 -19.65 -1.67
N GLU A 244 21.57 -18.64 -2.40
CA GLU A 244 22.90 -18.07 -2.20
C GLU A 244 23.05 -17.39 -0.83
N ARG A 245 21.99 -16.70 -0.35
CA ARG A 245 21.94 -16.12 1.00
C ARG A 245 22.12 -17.20 2.07
N ILE A 246 21.31 -18.26 2.02
CA ILE A 246 21.36 -19.36 3.01
C ILE A 246 22.69 -20.12 2.95
N ARG A 247 23.23 -20.33 1.75
CA ARG A 247 24.55 -20.94 1.57
C ARG A 247 25.65 -20.10 2.24
N LYS A 248 25.64 -18.78 2.04
CA LYS A 248 26.60 -17.86 2.70
C LYS A 248 26.46 -17.83 4.21
N ALA A 249 25.23 -17.97 4.72
CA ALA A 249 24.95 -18.05 6.14
C ALA A 249 25.32 -19.41 6.77
N GLY A 250 25.68 -20.42 5.96
CA GLY A 250 25.97 -21.77 6.46
C GLY A 250 24.75 -22.53 6.98
N LEU A 251 23.55 -22.18 6.49
CA LEU A 251 22.27 -22.71 6.98
C LEU A 251 21.64 -23.76 6.04
N GLY A 252 22.38 -24.24 5.03
CA GLY A 252 21.89 -25.16 3.99
C GLY A 252 21.32 -26.49 4.51
N ASP A 253 21.78 -26.97 5.67
CA ASP A 253 21.27 -28.20 6.27
C ASP A 253 19.89 -28.04 6.96
N ARG A 254 19.42 -26.80 7.10
CA ARG A 254 18.16 -26.46 7.80
C ARG A 254 17.13 -25.80 6.90
N VAL A 255 17.56 -25.18 5.79
CA VAL A 255 16.67 -24.42 4.91
C VAL A 255 16.72 -24.99 3.51
N GLU A 256 15.54 -25.32 3.00
CA GLU A 256 15.31 -25.74 1.62
C GLU A 256 14.39 -24.72 0.95
N PHE A 257 14.73 -24.27 -0.26
CA PHE A 257 13.82 -23.48 -1.08
C PHE A 257 13.34 -24.28 -2.29
N ARG A 258 12.10 -24.04 -2.70
CA ARG A 258 11.48 -24.69 -3.86
C ARG A 258 10.91 -23.67 -4.81
N PHE A 259 11.22 -23.83 -6.10
CA PHE A 259 10.48 -23.18 -7.19
C PHE A 259 9.14 -23.89 -7.36
N GLN A 260 8.16 -23.51 -6.56
CA GLN A 260 6.90 -24.24 -6.46
C GLN A 260 5.76 -23.29 -6.13
N ASP A 261 4.62 -23.52 -6.77
CA ASP A 261 3.37 -22.90 -6.35
C ASP A 261 2.88 -23.53 -5.04
N TYR A 262 2.51 -22.71 -4.07
CA TYR A 262 2.00 -23.19 -2.78
C TYR A 262 0.77 -24.09 -2.92
N ARG A 263 -0.01 -23.94 -4.01
CA ARG A 263 -1.18 -24.78 -4.31
C ARG A 263 -0.82 -26.24 -4.52
N ASP A 264 0.40 -26.52 -4.95
CA ASP A 264 0.90 -27.87 -5.23
C ASP A 264 1.60 -28.50 -4.02
N GLU A 265 1.77 -27.76 -2.91
CA GLU A 265 2.42 -28.29 -1.71
C GLU A 265 1.55 -29.35 -1.02
N THR A 266 2.19 -30.46 -0.62
CA THR A 266 1.54 -31.63 0.01
C THR A 266 2.16 -32.03 1.34
N GLY A 267 3.24 -31.36 1.77
CA GLY A 267 3.92 -31.63 3.04
C GLY A 267 3.10 -31.23 4.26
N LEU A 268 3.52 -31.73 5.43
CA LEU A 268 2.93 -31.44 6.74
C LEU A 268 3.96 -30.76 7.65
N TYR A 269 3.60 -29.60 8.16
CA TYR A 269 4.50 -28.70 8.88
C TYR A 269 3.97 -28.39 10.28
N ASP A 270 4.88 -28.19 11.22
CA ASP A 270 4.54 -27.80 12.60
C ASP A 270 3.97 -26.38 12.64
N ARG A 271 4.51 -25.52 11.78
CA ARG A 271 4.15 -24.11 11.65
C ARG A 271 4.11 -23.68 10.19
N ILE A 272 3.25 -22.73 9.87
CA ILE A 272 3.22 -22.06 8.56
C ILE A 272 3.41 -20.56 8.77
N VAL A 273 4.21 -19.93 7.92
CA VAL A 273 4.38 -18.48 7.85
C VAL A 273 4.08 -18.00 6.43
N SER A 274 3.41 -16.86 6.30
CA SER A 274 3.19 -16.19 5.02
C SER A 274 3.17 -14.68 5.25
N ILE A 275 4.06 -13.96 4.58
CA ILE A 275 4.26 -12.52 4.80
C ILE A 275 3.91 -11.77 3.53
N GLU A 276 2.81 -11.01 3.57
CA GLU A 276 2.33 -10.11 2.50
C GLU A 276 2.25 -10.78 1.11
N MET A 277 1.84 -12.04 1.11
CA MET A 277 1.62 -12.86 -0.08
C MET A 277 0.12 -12.99 -0.42
N PHE A 278 -0.75 -12.92 0.60
CA PHE A 278 -2.18 -13.20 0.46
C PHE A 278 -2.91 -12.18 -0.45
N GLU A 279 -2.40 -10.95 -0.49
CA GLU A 279 -2.86 -9.84 -1.30
C GLU A 279 -2.79 -10.17 -2.79
N ALA A 280 -1.80 -10.97 -3.20
CA ALA A 280 -1.59 -11.40 -4.58
C ALA A 280 -2.43 -12.63 -4.99
N VAL A 281 -3.07 -13.32 -4.03
CA VAL A 281 -3.89 -14.51 -4.30
C VAL A 281 -5.16 -14.17 -5.09
N GLY A 282 -5.75 -13.01 -4.81
CA GLY A 282 -7.01 -12.57 -5.40
C GLY A 282 -8.25 -13.20 -4.76
N GLU A 283 -9.33 -12.42 -4.65
CA GLU A 283 -10.56 -12.74 -3.89
C GLU A 283 -11.13 -14.13 -4.20
N LYS A 284 -11.18 -14.49 -5.49
CA LYS A 284 -11.73 -15.77 -5.97
C LYS A 284 -11.02 -16.99 -5.37
N TYR A 285 -9.74 -16.87 -5.05
CA TYR A 285 -8.89 -17.98 -4.63
C TYR A 285 -8.62 -18.00 -3.11
N TRP A 286 -9.12 -17.01 -2.37
CA TRP A 286 -8.98 -16.95 -0.92
C TRP A 286 -9.48 -18.21 -0.19
N PRO A 287 -10.62 -18.84 -0.55
CA PRO A 287 -11.03 -20.09 0.09
C PRO A 287 -10.00 -21.21 -0.09
N SER A 288 -9.49 -21.38 -1.31
CA SER A 288 -8.47 -22.40 -1.62
C SER A 288 -7.16 -22.15 -0.89
N TYR A 289 -6.77 -20.89 -0.67
CA TYR A 289 -5.60 -20.54 0.12
C TYR A 289 -5.72 -21.03 1.57
N PHE A 290 -6.83 -20.73 2.24
CA PHE A 290 -7.07 -21.20 3.61
C PHE A 290 -7.21 -22.72 3.68
N SER A 291 -7.84 -23.36 2.69
CA SER A 291 -7.85 -24.83 2.60
C SER A 291 -6.45 -25.41 2.51
N LYS A 292 -5.54 -24.78 1.74
CA LYS A 292 -4.14 -25.22 1.64
C LYS A 292 -3.40 -25.06 2.96
N LEU A 293 -3.58 -23.95 3.68
CA LEU A 293 -3.03 -23.79 5.02
C LEU A 293 -3.46 -24.94 5.94
N ARG A 294 -4.77 -25.26 5.94
CA ARG A 294 -5.32 -26.33 6.76
C ARG A 294 -4.76 -27.72 6.39
N GLN A 295 -4.55 -27.97 5.11
CA GLN A 295 -4.00 -29.23 4.59
C GLN A 295 -2.53 -29.42 4.99
N CYS A 296 -1.72 -28.37 4.89
CA CYS A 296 -0.29 -28.43 5.15
C CYS A 296 0.09 -28.31 6.64
N LEU A 297 -0.84 -27.93 7.51
CA LEU A 297 -0.56 -27.76 8.94
C LEU A 297 -0.82 -29.06 9.71
N LYS A 298 0.10 -29.52 10.55
CA LYS A 298 -0.14 -30.67 11.46
C LYS A 298 -1.27 -30.37 12.47
N PRO A 299 -1.99 -31.39 13.00
CA PRO A 299 -2.88 -31.20 14.14
C PRO A 299 -2.16 -30.48 15.30
N GLY A 300 -2.80 -29.47 15.91
CA GLY A 300 -2.17 -28.62 16.93
C GLY A 300 -1.18 -27.58 16.38
N GLY A 301 -0.95 -27.54 15.07
CA GLY A 301 -0.08 -26.57 14.41
C GLY A 301 -0.69 -25.17 14.35
N LYS A 302 0.16 -24.17 14.08
CA LYS A 302 -0.24 -22.76 13.91
C LYS A 302 0.25 -22.17 12.59
N ALA A 303 -0.59 -21.35 11.96
CA ALA A 303 -0.24 -20.55 10.79
C ALA A 303 -0.23 -19.07 11.16
N GLY A 304 0.92 -18.41 11.04
CA GLY A 304 1.08 -16.97 11.23
C GLY A 304 1.15 -16.24 9.89
N LEU A 305 0.21 -15.32 9.64
CA LEU A 305 0.14 -14.56 8.40
C LEU A 305 0.32 -13.07 8.71
N GLN A 306 1.17 -12.38 7.94
CA GLN A 306 1.20 -10.91 7.89
C GLN A 306 0.45 -10.46 6.64
N ILE A 307 -0.65 -9.72 6.82
CA ILE A 307 -1.57 -9.37 5.73
C ILE A 307 -1.96 -7.90 5.85
N ILE A 308 -1.91 -7.19 4.72
CA ILE A 308 -2.53 -5.88 4.53
C ILE A 308 -4.04 -6.07 4.39
N THR A 309 -4.80 -5.36 5.21
CA THR A 309 -6.26 -5.37 5.19
C THR A 309 -6.82 -3.99 4.86
N ILE A 310 -8.03 -3.96 4.32
CA ILE A 310 -8.78 -2.73 4.07
C ILE A 310 -9.94 -2.60 5.06
N LYS A 311 -10.31 -1.35 5.39
CA LYS A 311 -11.51 -1.04 6.15
C LYS A 311 -12.77 -1.69 5.52
N PRO A 312 -13.65 -2.33 6.31
CA PRO A 312 -14.86 -2.98 5.80
C PRO A 312 -15.72 -2.07 4.91
N GLU A 313 -15.93 -0.83 5.32
CA GLU A 313 -16.72 0.18 4.60
C GLU A 313 -16.14 0.57 3.24
N SER A 314 -14.84 0.35 3.02
CA SER A 314 -14.16 0.66 1.75
C SER A 314 -14.07 -0.53 0.80
N PHE A 315 -14.37 -1.74 1.29
CA PHE A 315 -14.12 -2.97 0.54
C PHE A 315 -14.91 -3.07 -0.76
N ASP A 316 -16.23 -2.83 -0.75
CA ASP A 316 -17.06 -2.98 -1.95
C ASP A 316 -16.69 -2.00 -3.06
N GLN A 317 -16.30 -0.77 -2.67
CA GLN A 317 -15.81 0.22 -3.63
C GLN A 317 -14.48 -0.21 -4.22
N TYR A 318 -13.53 -0.65 -3.39
CA TYR A 318 -12.22 -1.15 -3.83
C TYR A 318 -12.35 -2.38 -4.74
N ARG A 319 -13.25 -3.31 -4.40
CA ARG A 319 -13.52 -4.52 -5.18
C ARG A 319 -14.06 -4.21 -6.58
N SER A 320 -14.92 -3.20 -6.71
CA SER A 320 -15.61 -2.88 -7.97
C SER A 320 -14.90 -1.82 -8.83
N ASN A 321 -13.95 -1.06 -8.25
CA ASN A 321 -13.27 0.04 -8.95
C ASN A 321 -11.75 -0.09 -8.77
N PRO A 322 -11.04 -0.68 -9.74
CA PRO A 322 -9.59 -0.77 -9.69
C PRO A 322 -8.93 0.59 -9.51
N ASP A 323 -8.03 0.70 -8.54
CA ASP A 323 -7.32 1.93 -8.23
C ASP A 323 -5.94 2.01 -8.92
N PHE A 324 -5.16 3.04 -8.58
CA PHE A 324 -3.79 3.20 -9.09
C PHE A 324 -2.89 1.99 -8.78
N ILE A 325 -3.01 1.43 -7.58
CA ILE A 325 -2.19 0.29 -7.15
C ILE A 325 -2.51 -0.93 -7.99
N GLN A 326 -3.79 -1.26 -8.14
CA GLN A 326 -4.23 -2.40 -8.96
C GLN A 326 -3.96 -2.20 -10.46
N LYS A 327 -3.81 -0.96 -10.93
CA LYS A 327 -3.48 -0.68 -12.33
C LYS A 327 -1.99 -0.76 -12.62
N TYR A 328 -1.16 -0.14 -11.78
CA TYR A 328 0.25 0.14 -12.10
C TYR A 328 1.27 -0.65 -11.28
N VAL A 329 0.94 -1.06 -10.06
CA VAL A 329 1.90 -1.61 -9.10
C VAL A 329 1.65 -3.10 -8.87
N PHE A 330 0.42 -3.45 -8.46
CA PHE A 330 0.02 -4.83 -8.16
C PHE A 330 -1.25 -5.25 -8.92
N PRO A 331 -1.15 -5.50 -10.24
CA PRO A 331 -2.27 -6.00 -11.04
C PRO A 331 -2.86 -7.29 -10.48
N GLY A 332 -4.18 -7.30 -10.28
CA GLY A 332 -4.91 -8.45 -9.72
C GLY A 332 -4.87 -8.55 -8.19
N GLY A 333 -4.12 -7.68 -7.52
CA GLY A 333 -4.07 -7.64 -6.05
C GLY A 333 -5.43 -7.28 -5.44
N MET A 334 -5.76 -7.92 -4.31
CA MET A 334 -6.97 -7.63 -3.54
C MET A 334 -6.69 -7.66 -2.04
N LEU A 335 -7.14 -6.64 -1.33
CA LEU A 335 -7.02 -6.54 0.12
C LEU A 335 -8.28 -7.13 0.78
N PRO A 336 -8.15 -8.10 1.71
CA PRO A 336 -9.26 -8.58 2.50
C PRO A 336 -9.65 -7.58 3.59
N THR A 337 -10.84 -7.74 4.15
CA THR A 337 -11.18 -7.15 5.44
C THR A 337 -10.74 -8.11 6.55
N ARG A 338 -10.65 -7.62 7.78
CA ARG A 338 -10.45 -8.48 8.96
C ARG A 338 -11.51 -9.59 9.05
N ASN A 339 -12.76 -9.28 8.72
CA ASN A 339 -13.87 -10.23 8.82
C ASN A 339 -13.71 -11.37 7.79
N HIS A 340 -13.28 -11.06 6.56
CA HIS A 340 -13.00 -12.09 5.55
C HIS A 340 -11.97 -13.10 6.07
N LEU A 341 -10.88 -12.65 6.70
CA LEU A 341 -9.85 -13.55 7.22
C LEU A 341 -10.42 -14.53 8.26
N ALA A 342 -11.24 -14.03 9.20
CA ALA A 342 -11.87 -14.88 10.21
C ALA A 342 -12.89 -15.86 9.60
N GLU A 343 -13.72 -15.41 8.66
CA GLU A 343 -14.71 -16.24 7.97
C GLU A 343 -14.07 -17.34 7.11
N LEU A 344 -13.01 -17.01 6.38
CA LEU A 344 -12.29 -17.96 5.53
C LEU A 344 -11.59 -19.03 6.37
N ALA A 345 -10.97 -18.64 7.49
CA ALA A 345 -10.37 -19.58 8.43
C ALA A 345 -11.41 -20.51 9.06
N GLY A 346 -12.55 -19.96 9.51
CA GLY A 346 -13.63 -20.74 10.12
C GLY A 346 -14.22 -21.80 9.19
N LYS A 347 -14.28 -21.54 7.88
CA LYS A 347 -14.77 -22.50 6.86
C LYS A 347 -13.88 -23.74 6.70
N VAL A 348 -12.66 -23.72 7.23
CA VAL A 348 -11.69 -24.82 7.14
C VAL A 348 -11.19 -25.27 8.52
N ASP A 349 -11.97 -25.02 9.58
CA ASP A 349 -11.65 -25.39 10.96
C ASP A 349 -10.29 -24.86 11.43
N LEU A 350 -9.99 -23.61 11.07
CA LEU A 350 -8.87 -22.85 11.62
C LEU A 350 -9.42 -21.76 12.55
N SER A 351 -8.98 -21.78 13.81
CA SER A 351 -9.40 -20.80 14.82
C SER A 351 -8.44 -19.63 14.87
N LEU A 352 -8.94 -18.39 14.80
CA LEU A 352 -8.11 -17.19 15.03
C LEU A 352 -7.70 -17.12 16.51
N VAL A 353 -6.39 -17.19 16.79
CA VAL A 353 -5.86 -17.18 18.17
C VAL A 353 -5.18 -15.88 18.55
N ARG A 354 -4.65 -15.13 17.56
CA ARG A 354 -4.03 -13.83 17.79
C ARG A 354 -4.26 -12.93 16.60
N ASP A 355 -4.35 -11.65 16.91
CA ASP A 355 -4.60 -10.63 15.92
C ASP A 355 -3.97 -9.30 16.35
N PHE A 356 -2.91 -8.88 15.64
CA PHE A 356 -2.10 -7.72 15.99
C PHE A 356 -1.95 -6.78 14.79
N SER A 357 -2.49 -5.57 14.89
CA SER A 357 -2.40 -4.51 13.87
C SER A 357 -1.27 -3.52 14.13
N PHE A 358 -0.57 -3.10 13.09
CA PHE A 358 0.54 -2.13 13.15
C PHE A 358 0.64 -1.25 11.89
N GLY A 359 -0.49 -0.86 11.29
CA GLY A 359 -0.55 -0.02 10.08
C GLY A 359 0.35 1.22 10.06
N LEU A 360 0.49 1.93 11.19
CA LEU A 360 1.35 3.13 11.25
C LEU A 360 2.84 2.81 11.08
N ASP A 361 3.28 1.60 11.43
CA ASP A 361 4.64 1.16 11.20
C ASP A 361 4.88 0.88 9.70
N TYR A 362 3.85 0.48 8.95
CA TYR A 362 3.94 0.42 7.48
C TYR A 362 4.03 1.82 6.87
N ALA A 363 3.27 2.78 7.38
CA ALA A 363 3.44 4.18 6.95
C ALA A 363 4.90 4.66 7.14
N ARG A 364 5.51 4.36 8.29
CA ARG A 364 6.93 4.65 8.53
C ARG A 364 7.86 3.90 7.57
N THR A 365 7.60 2.61 7.34
CA THR A 365 8.36 1.77 6.39
C THR A 365 8.36 2.37 4.98
N LEU A 366 7.19 2.79 4.49
CA LEU A 366 7.02 3.39 3.15
C LEU A 366 7.71 4.76 3.04
N ALA A 367 7.67 5.55 4.11
CA ALA A 367 8.38 6.82 4.17
C ALA A 367 9.91 6.61 4.10
N GLU A 368 10.44 5.65 4.86
CA GLU A 368 11.87 5.32 4.85
C GLU A 368 12.31 4.72 3.50
N TRP A 369 11.50 3.84 2.89
CA TRP A 369 11.75 3.34 1.53
C TRP A 369 11.80 4.47 0.50
N ARG A 370 10.93 5.47 0.60
CA ARG A 370 10.92 6.62 -0.31
C ARG A 370 12.18 7.47 -0.15
N GLU A 371 12.59 7.76 1.07
CA GLU A 371 13.83 8.51 1.34
C GLU A 371 15.05 7.76 0.81
N ARG A 372 15.11 6.45 1.03
CA ARG A 372 16.18 5.59 0.50
C ARG A 372 16.18 5.58 -1.03
N PHE A 373 15.01 5.40 -1.66
CA PHE A 373 14.84 5.44 -3.11
C PHE A 373 15.34 6.76 -3.72
N TRP A 374 14.98 7.90 -3.13
CA TRP A 374 15.48 9.21 -3.54
C TRP A 374 17.00 9.33 -3.43
N SER A 375 17.57 8.83 -2.33
CA SER A 375 19.02 8.92 -2.08
C SER A 375 19.86 8.14 -3.10
N VAL A 376 19.26 7.15 -3.78
CA VAL A 376 19.94 6.29 -4.75
C VAL A 376 19.44 6.47 -6.18
N TRP A 377 18.57 7.44 -6.45
CA TRP A 377 17.99 7.63 -7.79
C TRP A 377 19.04 7.78 -8.89
N GLU A 378 20.11 8.55 -8.64
CA GLU A 378 21.21 8.73 -9.61
C GLU A 378 21.96 7.43 -9.92
N ARG A 379 21.88 6.42 -9.04
CA ARG A 379 22.40 5.06 -9.29
C ARG A 379 21.40 4.16 -10.01
N ILE A 380 20.10 4.39 -9.80
CA ILE A 380 19.02 3.62 -10.43
C ILE A 380 18.78 4.07 -11.88
N ARG A 381 18.80 5.38 -12.15
CA ARG A 381 18.49 5.96 -13.46
C ARG A 381 19.28 5.33 -14.63
N PRO A 382 20.60 5.05 -14.51
CA PRO A 382 21.36 4.37 -15.58
C PRO A 382 20.91 2.94 -15.89
N MET A 383 20.08 2.31 -15.04
CA MET A 383 19.53 0.96 -15.26
C MET A 383 18.38 0.93 -16.28
N GLY A 384 18.03 2.07 -16.90
CA GLY A 384 16.99 2.18 -17.93
C GLY A 384 15.67 2.79 -17.44
N PHE A 385 15.62 3.31 -16.21
CA PHE A 385 14.44 3.96 -15.65
C PHE A 385 14.41 5.45 -15.95
N ASP A 386 13.27 5.94 -16.44
CA ASP A 386 13.07 7.36 -16.74
C ASP A 386 12.43 8.13 -15.58
N GLU A 387 12.32 9.46 -15.73
CA GLU A 387 11.72 10.32 -14.70
C GLU A 387 10.23 10.00 -14.47
N ARG A 388 9.54 9.49 -15.49
CA ARG A 388 8.15 9.05 -15.35
C ARG A 388 8.03 7.85 -14.42
N PHE A 389 8.92 6.86 -14.58
CA PHE A 389 9.00 5.70 -13.69
C PHE A 389 9.29 6.13 -12.26
N LYS A 390 10.25 7.06 -12.07
CA LYS A 390 10.53 7.62 -10.74
C LYS A 390 9.29 8.19 -10.09
N ARG A 391 8.54 9.03 -10.81
CA ARG A 391 7.30 9.65 -10.30
C ARG A 391 6.20 8.63 -10.06
N LEU A 392 6.10 7.57 -10.86
CA LEU A 392 5.21 6.43 -10.58
C LEU A 392 5.59 5.78 -9.25
N TRP A 393 6.88 5.49 -9.04
CA TRP A 393 7.38 4.83 -7.84
C TRP A 393 7.18 5.69 -6.58
N GLU A 394 7.49 6.98 -6.68
CA GLU A 394 7.23 7.96 -5.63
C GLU A 394 5.75 8.01 -5.28
N PHE A 395 4.88 8.14 -6.28
CA PHE A 395 3.45 8.21 -6.07
C PHE A 395 2.91 6.94 -5.41
N TYR A 396 3.41 5.76 -5.80
CA TYR A 396 3.12 4.50 -5.12
C TYR A 396 3.42 4.57 -3.62
N LEU A 397 4.63 4.98 -3.25
CA LEU A 397 5.04 5.05 -1.84
C LEU A 397 4.23 6.10 -1.07
N PHE A 398 3.99 7.27 -1.66
CA PHE A 398 3.13 8.31 -1.09
C PHE A 398 1.68 7.84 -0.89
N TYR A 399 1.11 7.17 -1.89
CA TYR A 399 -0.27 6.69 -1.88
C TYR A 399 -0.51 5.64 -0.81
N CYS A 400 0.37 4.64 -0.73
CA CYS A 400 0.28 3.62 0.30
C CYS A 400 0.51 4.22 1.70
N GLU A 401 1.49 5.11 1.87
CA GLU A 401 1.74 5.75 3.17
C GLU A 401 0.50 6.52 3.65
N ALA A 402 -0.12 7.31 2.77
CA ALA A 402 -1.34 8.04 3.07
C ALA A 402 -2.48 7.09 3.47
N GLY A 403 -2.63 5.96 2.78
CA GLY A 403 -3.60 4.92 3.09
C GLY A 403 -3.47 4.39 4.52
N PHE A 404 -2.24 4.09 4.96
CA PHE A 404 -1.96 3.61 6.32
C PHE A 404 -2.11 4.72 7.38
N ARG A 405 -1.64 5.94 7.10
CA ARG A 405 -1.78 7.09 8.03
C ARG A 405 -3.23 7.45 8.29
N ALA A 406 -4.06 7.43 7.24
CA ALA A 406 -5.50 7.65 7.33
C ALA A 406 -6.26 6.43 7.91
N ARG A 407 -5.56 5.32 8.20
CA ARG A 407 -6.13 4.04 8.63
C ARG A 407 -7.17 3.48 7.65
N ASN A 408 -7.07 3.84 6.37
CA ASN A 408 -7.94 3.29 5.33
C ASN A 408 -7.59 1.83 5.01
N ILE A 409 -6.30 1.54 5.12
CA ILE A 409 -5.71 0.21 5.12
C ILE A 409 -4.89 0.03 6.40
N ASP A 410 -4.63 -1.21 6.75
CA ASP A 410 -3.89 -1.63 7.95
C ASP A 410 -3.04 -2.85 7.61
N VAL A 411 -2.01 -3.16 8.41
CA VAL A 411 -1.22 -4.39 8.27
C VAL A 411 -1.24 -5.13 9.59
N ARG A 412 -1.43 -6.44 9.50
CA ARG A 412 -1.83 -7.25 10.65
C ARG A 412 -1.09 -8.57 10.64
N GLN A 413 -0.56 -8.96 11.79
CA GLN A 413 -0.10 -10.32 12.04
C GLN A 413 -1.25 -11.08 12.70
N VAL A 414 -1.82 -12.02 11.96
CA VAL A 414 -2.90 -12.90 12.40
C VAL A 414 -2.36 -14.32 12.56
N VAL A 415 -2.74 -14.99 13.65
CA VAL A 415 -2.34 -16.39 13.88
C VAL A 415 -3.58 -17.25 13.95
N PHE A 416 -3.57 -18.34 13.21
CA PHE A 416 -4.61 -19.34 13.20
C PHE A 416 -4.09 -20.67 13.75
N SER A 417 -4.89 -21.39 14.52
CA SER A 417 -4.58 -22.74 15.00
C SER A 417 -5.46 -23.78 14.34
N ARG A 418 -4.86 -24.91 13.97
CA ARG A 418 -5.59 -26.14 13.64
C ARG A 418 -5.80 -26.91 14.94
N SER A 419 -7.05 -26.95 15.41
CA SER A 419 -7.47 -27.76 16.55
C SER A 419 -7.31 -29.25 16.28
#